data_AF-A0A3A9K7P3-F1
#
_entry.id   AF-A0A3A9K7P3-F1
#
_cell.length_a   1.000
_cell.length_b   1.000
_cell.length_c   1.000
_cell.angle_alpha   90.00
_cell.angle_beta   90.00
_cell.angle_gamma   90.00
#
_symmetry.space_group_name_H-M   'P 1'
#
loop_
_entity.id
_entity.type
_entity.pdbx_description
1 polymer ?
#
loop_
_entity_poly.entity_id
_entity_poly.type
_entity_poly.pdbx_seq_one_letter_code
_entity_poly.pdbx_strand_id
1 'polypeptide(L)'
;MTETYVAISIIWAFLFIYAIAGSIDFGAGFWAMYYSNKETQASILANRYLSPSWEVTNVFLVLFVIAIVGFFPGAAYYMGTLMILPVSFVLMLLIIRSAFMVFSFTVQRYTKPLVVISGLTGLLIPALMVAILPISIGGFIGGTGEQQYILFDQVLSSPTLYTHVGFGLATELFLAALLLSDYARESGSEQTYAVYRRNAIILGPITLFFAVTALWTLIPEAPWMVDTMIDIWYLFALSLVAASIGYSALWWPSKKANPGRPRIGVVFIILQFGLASFAYGLSHMPYILYPDLTIFDAFTDPTMFKWLLYGYAGGFAVLVPAFVVFWRLFMKDKNYLQIKQDDENNY
;
A
#
# COMPACT_ATOMS: atom_id res chain seq x y z
N MET A 1 -15.00 19.86 16.19
CA MET A 1 -14.34 18.67 15.62
C MET A 1 -13.74 17.91 16.78
N THR A 2 -14.31 16.76 17.13
CA THR A 2 -13.90 15.93 18.27
C THR A 2 -12.47 15.42 18.02
N GLU A 3 -11.61 15.48 19.04
CA GLU A 3 -10.18 15.12 18.95
C GLU A 3 -9.96 13.72 18.34
N THR A 4 -10.90 12.80 18.57
CA THR A 4 -10.96 11.45 17.99
C THR A 4 -10.94 11.43 16.45
N TYR A 5 -11.69 12.31 15.79
CA TYR A 5 -11.72 12.37 14.32
C TYR A 5 -10.41 12.87 13.73
N VAL A 6 -9.72 13.78 14.43
CA VAL A 6 -8.40 14.24 14.02
C VAL A 6 -7.39 13.10 14.16
N ALA A 7 -7.40 12.38 15.29
CA ALA A 7 -6.53 11.25 15.52
C ALA A 7 -6.71 10.14 14.46
N ILE A 8 -7.94 9.71 14.20
CA ILE A 8 -8.19 8.65 13.22
C ILE A 8 -7.83 9.11 11.79
N SER A 9 -8.02 10.38 11.46
CA SER A 9 -7.60 10.95 10.17
C SER A 9 -6.08 10.91 9.99
N ILE A 10 -5.32 11.18 11.05
CA ILE A 10 -3.85 11.07 11.03
C ILE A 10 -3.41 9.62 10.79
N ILE A 11 -4.03 8.66 11.50
CA ILE A 11 -3.76 7.23 11.31
C ILE A 11 -4.08 6.80 9.88
N TRP A 12 -5.25 7.21 9.37
CA TRP A 12 -5.66 6.91 8.00
C TRP A 12 -4.70 7.50 6.97
N ALA A 13 -4.19 8.72 7.23
CA ALA A 13 -3.17 9.32 6.38
C ALA A 13 -1.87 8.53 6.36
N PHE A 14 -1.39 8.01 7.50
CA PHE A 14 -0.21 7.13 7.53
C PHE A 14 -0.46 5.82 6.80
N LEU A 15 -1.62 5.21 7.00
CA LEU A 15 -2.01 3.99 6.30
C LEU A 15 -2.07 4.22 4.79
N PHE A 16 -2.63 5.34 4.34
CA PHE A 16 -2.71 5.70 2.92
C PHE A 16 -1.31 5.92 2.31
N ILE A 17 -0.46 6.70 2.98
CA ILE A 17 0.92 6.92 2.52
C ILE A 17 1.68 5.59 2.47
N TYR A 18 1.51 4.74 3.49
CA TYR A 18 2.08 3.40 3.50
C TYR A 18 1.54 2.53 2.35
N ALA A 19 0.25 2.56 2.06
CA ALA A 19 -0.35 1.78 0.98
C ALA A 19 0.22 2.17 -0.39
N ILE A 20 0.41 3.47 -0.66
CA ILE A 20 1.07 3.93 -1.89
C ILE A 20 2.57 3.59 -1.87
N ALA A 21 3.24 3.89 -0.76
CA ALA A 21 4.59 3.49 -0.37
C ALA A 21 4.95 2.06 -0.76
N GLY A 22 4.28 1.15 -0.04
CA GLY A 22 4.39 -0.28 -0.14
C GLY A 22 3.93 -0.81 -1.49
N SER A 23 2.93 -0.21 -2.15
CA SER A 23 2.55 -0.66 -3.49
C SER A 23 3.72 -0.59 -4.47
N ILE A 24 4.51 0.49 -4.40
CA ILE A 24 5.70 0.64 -5.23
C ILE A 24 6.77 -0.37 -4.84
N ASP A 25 7.05 -0.47 -3.54
CA ASP A 25 8.16 -1.27 -3.03
C ASP A 25 7.92 -2.80 -3.14
N PHE A 26 6.76 -3.27 -2.70
CA PHE A 26 6.38 -4.68 -2.79
C PHE A 26 6.13 -5.08 -4.25
N GLY A 27 5.44 -4.22 -5.02
CA GLY A 27 5.17 -4.47 -6.42
C GLY A 27 6.43 -4.44 -7.29
N ALA A 28 7.41 -3.57 -7.01
CA ALA A 28 8.71 -3.60 -7.67
C ALA A 28 9.45 -4.92 -7.38
N GLY A 29 9.38 -5.43 -6.14
CA GLY A 29 9.88 -6.77 -5.77
C GLY A 29 9.28 -7.87 -6.64
N PHE A 30 7.95 -7.86 -6.82
CA PHE A 30 7.28 -8.81 -7.69
C PHE A 30 7.70 -8.68 -9.16
N TRP A 31 7.72 -7.46 -9.70
CA TRP A 31 8.08 -7.23 -11.10
C TRP A 31 9.54 -7.58 -11.39
N ALA A 32 10.45 -7.33 -10.46
CA ALA A 32 11.84 -7.75 -10.56
C ALA A 32 11.95 -9.28 -10.69
N MET A 33 11.24 -10.01 -9.83
CA MET A 33 11.17 -11.48 -9.91
C MET A 33 10.55 -11.96 -11.22
N TYR A 34 9.42 -11.38 -11.63
CA TYR A 34 8.71 -11.78 -12.84
C TYR A 34 9.53 -11.58 -14.12
N TYR A 35 10.30 -10.49 -14.18
CA TYR A 35 11.12 -10.13 -15.35
C TYR A 35 12.57 -10.61 -15.29
N SER A 36 13.01 -11.17 -14.16
CA SER A 36 14.40 -11.62 -13.96
C SER A 36 14.93 -12.56 -15.05
N ASN A 37 14.06 -13.34 -15.71
CA ASN A 37 14.43 -14.30 -16.76
C ASN A 37 13.95 -13.90 -18.17
N LYS A 38 13.24 -12.77 -18.32
CA LYS A 38 12.56 -12.39 -19.57
C LYS A 38 12.99 -11.03 -20.10
N GLU A 39 13.15 -10.05 -19.21
CA GLU A 39 13.40 -8.65 -19.54
C GLU A 39 14.38 -8.09 -18.49
N THR A 40 15.67 -8.33 -18.69
CA THR A 40 16.73 -8.00 -17.71
C THR A 40 16.72 -6.51 -17.35
N GLN A 41 16.55 -5.63 -18.32
CA GLN A 41 16.47 -4.18 -18.10
C GLN A 41 15.26 -3.76 -17.25
N ALA A 42 14.12 -4.43 -17.39
CA ALA A 42 12.95 -4.18 -16.52
C ALA A 42 13.23 -4.66 -15.09
N SER A 43 13.83 -5.84 -14.92
CA SER A 43 14.21 -6.34 -13.60
C SER A 43 15.22 -5.45 -12.89
N ILE A 44 16.26 -4.98 -13.60
CA ILE A 44 17.28 -4.07 -13.06
C ILE A 44 16.64 -2.75 -12.61
N LEU A 45 15.74 -2.17 -13.43
CA LEU A 45 15.05 -0.93 -13.09
C LEU A 45 14.19 -1.09 -11.82
N ALA A 46 13.45 -2.19 -11.70
CA ALA A 46 12.65 -2.48 -10.51
C ALA A 46 13.53 -2.69 -9.27
N ASN A 47 14.60 -3.48 -9.37
CA ASN A 47 15.54 -3.73 -8.26
C ASN A 47 16.22 -2.46 -7.75
N ARG A 48 16.52 -1.50 -8.62
CA ARG A 48 17.13 -0.23 -8.22
C ARG A 48 16.21 0.62 -7.33
N TYR A 49 14.90 0.42 -7.45
CA TYR A 49 13.90 1.10 -6.61
C TYR A 49 13.79 0.48 -5.21
N LEU A 50 14.01 -0.84 -5.07
CA LEU A 50 13.73 -1.59 -3.83
C LEU A 50 14.42 -1.02 -2.60
N SER A 51 15.73 -0.76 -2.66
CA SER A 51 16.50 -0.44 -1.44
C SER A 51 16.12 0.94 -0.86
N PRO A 52 16.08 2.03 -1.65
CA PRO A 52 15.62 3.32 -1.15
C PRO A 52 14.15 3.33 -0.70
N SER A 53 13.25 2.65 -1.41
CA SER A 53 11.81 2.68 -1.08
C SER A 53 11.47 1.87 0.17
N TRP A 54 12.20 0.78 0.43
CA TRP A 54 12.01 -0.10 1.59
C TRP A 54 12.14 0.65 2.91
N GLU A 55 13.22 1.42 3.05
CA GLU A 55 13.51 2.17 4.28
C GLU A 55 12.40 3.18 4.58
N VAL A 56 11.95 3.90 3.55
CA VAL A 56 10.88 4.90 3.68
C VAL A 56 9.55 4.25 4.05
N THR A 57 9.21 3.15 3.38
CA THR A 57 7.94 2.44 3.58
C THR A 57 7.81 1.93 5.02
N ASN A 58 8.88 1.35 5.57
CA ASN A 58 8.88 0.86 6.95
C ASN A 58 8.77 1.96 8.00
N VAL A 59 9.27 3.17 7.73
CA VAL A 59 9.06 4.32 8.63
C VAL A 59 7.57 4.62 8.77
N PHE A 60 6.82 4.64 7.67
CA PHE A 60 5.37 4.89 7.72
C PHE A 60 4.60 3.75 8.39
N LEU A 61 5.01 2.48 8.19
CA LEU A 61 4.43 1.34 8.89
C LEU A 61 4.58 1.47 10.41
N VAL A 62 5.78 1.81 10.87
CA VAL A 62 6.08 1.99 12.30
C VAL A 62 5.33 3.18 12.86
N LEU A 63 5.29 4.32 12.14
CA LEU A 63 4.52 5.50 12.54
C LEU A 63 3.03 5.19 12.66
N PHE A 64 2.47 4.39 11.75
CA PHE A 64 1.09 3.91 11.79
C PHE A 64 0.82 3.08 13.05
N VAL A 65 1.65 2.08 13.35
CA VAL A 65 1.48 1.23 14.54
C VAL A 65 1.61 2.05 15.83
N ILE A 66 2.63 2.91 15.92
CA ILE A 66 2.81 3.81 17.09
C ILE A 66 1.63 4.76 17.23
N ALA A 67 1.05 5.24 16.12
CA ALA A 67 -0.10 6.13 16.16
C ALA A 67 -1.34 5.42 16.69
N ILE A 68 -1.57 4.16 16.31
CA ILE A 68 -2.65 3.34 16.88
C ILE A 68 -2.42 3.18 18.38
N VAL A 69 -1.24 2.75 18.82
CA VAL A 69 -0.95 2.53 20.25
C VAL A 69 -1.09 3.82 21.07
N GLY A 70 -0.66 4.95 20.52
CA GLY A 70 -0.72 6.24 21.20
C GLY A 70 -2.13 6.83 21.26
N PHE A 71 -2.78 6.98 20.10
CA PHE A 71 -4.08 7.64 20.02
C PHE A 71 -5.24 6.73 20.42
N PHE A 72 -5.14 5.43 20.13
CA PHE A 72 -6.19 4.45 20.37
C PHE A 72 -5.65 3.21 21.12
N PRO A 73 -5.21 3.34 22.38
CA PRO A 73 -4.66 2.23 23.15
C PRO A 73 -5.63 1.05 23.29
N GLY A 74 -6.94 1.31 23.34
CA GLY A 74 -7.95 0.24 23.32
C GLY A 74 -7.91 -0.59 22.03
N ALA A 75 -7.71 0.05 20.88
CA ALA A 75 -7.54 -0.64 19.61
C ALA A 75 -6.26 -1.47 19.57
N ALA A 76 -5.16 -0.96 20.12
CA ALA A 76 -3.92 -1.73 20.21
C ALA A 76 -4.09 -3.01 21.04
N TYR A 77 -4.84 -2.96 22.13
CA TYR A 77 -5.15 -4.15 22.94
C TYR A 77 -5.98 -5.17 22.15
N TYR A 78 -7.15 -4.77 21.64
CA TYR A 78 -8.08 -5.68 20.95
C TYR A 78 -7.53 -6.20 19.62
N MET A 79 -6.99 -5.31 18.77
CA MET A 79 -6.42 -5.74 17.49
C MET A 79 -5.13 -6.52 17.69
N GLY A 80 -4.33 -6.19 18.71
CA GLY A 80 -3.07 -6.89 19.00
C GLY A 80 -3.29 -8.35 19.41
N THR A 81 -4.35 -8.64 20.17
CA THR A 81 -4.69 -10.02 20.57
C THR A 81 -5.31 -10.78 19.41
N LEU A 82 -6.27 -10.19 18.69
CA LEU A 82 -6.95 -10.85 17.57
C LEU A 82 -6.02 -11.10 16.37
N MET A 83 -5.22 -10.09 16.00
CA MET A 83 -4.37 -10.12 14.81
C MET A 83 -2.96 -10.63 15.08
N ILE A 84 -2.71 -11.29 16.23
CA ILE A 84 -1.38 -11.75 16.61
C ILE A 84 -0.76 -12.66 15.53
N LEU A 85 -1.55 -13.56 14.95
CA LEU A 85 -1.11 -14.50 13.93
C LEU A 85 -0.74 -13.79 12.60
N PRO A 86 -1.64 -13.05 11.92
CA PRO A 86 -1.29 -12.37 10.67
C PRO A 86 -0.18 -11.34 10.85
N VAL A 87 -0.17 -10.58 11.96
CA VAL A 87 0.90 -9.60 12.24
C VAL A 87 2.25 -10.30 12.44
N SER A 88 2.29 -11.43 13.15
CA SER A 88 3.53 -12.20 13.33
C SER A 88 4.09 -12.72 12.01
N PHE A 89 3.23 -13.19 11.10
CA PHE A 89 3.65 -13.61 9.76
C PHE A 89 4.19 -12.44 8.94
N VAL A 90 3.52 -11.28 8.97
CA VAL A 90 4.02 -10.07 8.30
C VAL A 90 5.40 -9.69 8.83
N LEU A 91 5.58 -9.64 10.15
CA LEU A 91 6.87 -9.32 10.77
C LEU A 91 7.96 -10.33 10.38
N MET A 92 7.65 -11.62 10.35
CA MET A 92 8.58 -12.66 9.92
C MET A 92 9.02 -12.46 8.46
N LEU A 93 8.07 -12.17 7.56
CA LEU A 93 8.34 -11.91 6.15
C LEU A 93 9.19 -10.63 5.96
N LEU A 94 8.91 -9.57 6.74
CA LEU A 94 9.70 -8.34 6.76
C LEU A 94 11.15 -8.60 7.22
N ILE A 95 11.35 -9.42 8.25
CA ILE A 95 12.67 -9.82 8.76
C ILE A 95 13.43 -10.60 7.68
N ILE A 96 12.79 -11.58 7.05
CA ILE A 96 13.40 -12.39 5.99
C ILE A 96 13.83 -11.47 4.83
N ARG A 97 12.93 -10.61 4.35
CA ARG A 97 13.25 -9.66 3.27
C ARG A 97 14.42 -8.74 3.64
N SER A 98 14.40 -8.16 4.83
CA SER A 98 15.46 -7.26 5.30
C SER A 98 16.81 -7.97 5.42
N ALA A 99 16.84 -9.21 5.92
CA ALA A 99 18.06 -10.01 6.00
C ALA A 99 18.68 -10.25 4.61
N PHE A 100 17.86 -10.61 3.61
CA PHE A 100 18.35 -10.84 2.25
C PHE A 100 18.80 -9.55 1.55
N MET A 101 18.22 -8.39 1.87
CA MET A 101 18.75 -7.11 1.38
C MET A 101 20.20 -6.91 1.87
N VAL A 102 20.45 -7.08 3.17
CA VAL A 102 21.79 -6.95 3.75
C VAL A 102 22.76 -8.02 3.23
N PHE A 103 22.31 -9.26 3.07
CA PHE A 103 23.14 -10.34 2.55
C PHE A 103 23.53 -10.10 1.08
N SER A 104 22.61 -9.63 0.25
CA SER A 104 22.89 -9.29 -1.15
C SER A 104 23.89 -8.14 -1.29
N PHE A 105 23.81 -7.15 -0.38
CA PHE A 105 24.74 -6.04 -0.34
C PHE A 105 26.17 -6.50 -0.01
N THR A 106 26.30 -7.53 0.84
CA THR A 106 27.59 -8.03 1.30
C THR A 106 28.18 -9.09 0.37
N VAL A 107 27.35 -9.97 -0.19
CA VAL A 107 27.79 -11.14 -0.96
C VAL A 107 26.89 -11.34 -2.18
N GLN A 108 27.49 -11.23 -3.37
CA GLN A 108 26.82 -11.33 -4.68
C GLN A 108 26.01 -12.62 -4.89
N ARG A 109 26.38 -13.72 -4.20
CA ARG A 109 25.62 -14.98 -4.24
C ARG A 109 24.16 -14.81 -3.81
N TYR A 110 23.85 -13.83 -2.95
CA TYR A 110 22.51 -13.60 -2.44
C TYR A 110 21.65 -12.67 -3.32
N THR A 111 22.18 -12.12 -4.42
CA THR A 111 21.42 -11.27 -5.35
C THR A 111 20.24 -12.02 -5.97
N LYS A 112 20.46 -13.25 -6.47
CA LYS A 112 19.38 -14.08 -7.05
C LYS A 112 18.34 -14.51 -6.01
N PRO A 113 18.72 -15.04 -4.84
CA PRO A 113 17.78 -15.30 -3.74
C PRO A 113 16.98 -14.06 -3.30
N LEU A 114 17.62 -12.88 -3.24
CA LEU A 114 16.92 -11.63 -2.89
C LEU A 114 15.79 -11.32 -3.86
N VAL A 115 16.00 -11.47 -5.17
CA VAL A 115 14.97 -11.19 -6.18
C VAL A 115 13.75 -12.09 -5.96
N VAL A 116 13.96 -13.39 -5.73
CA VAL A 116 12.88 -14.35 -5.47
C VAL A 116 12.16 -14.03 -4.16
N ILE A 117 12.91 -13.78 -3.09
CA ILE A 117 12.33 -13.48 -1.77
C ILE A 117 11.58 -12.16 -1.80
N SER A 118 12.10 -11.15 -2.48
CA SER A 118 11.44 -9.86 -2.66
C SER A 118 10.13 -9.99 -3.42
N GLY A 119 10.08 -10.84 -4.45
CA GLY A 119 8.85 -11.11 -5.18
C GLY A 119 7.82 -11.90 -4.38
N LEU A 120 8.24 -12.93 -3.63
CA LEU A 120 7.35 -13.72 -2.79
C LEU A 120 6.80 -12.90 -1.62
N THR A 121 7.68 -12.26 -0.86
CA THR A 121 7.28 -11.39 0.27
C THR A 121 6.50 -10.17 -0.21
N GLY A 122 6.80 -9.68 -1.42
CA GLY A 122 6.05 -8.62 -2.10
C GLY A 122 4.57 -8.97 -2.29
N LEU A 123 4.23 -10.23 -2.55
CA LEU A 123 2.82 -10.64 -2.62
C LEU A 123 2.24 -11.04 -1.25
N LEU A 124 3.01 -11.74 -0.44
CA LEU A 124 2.50 -12.30 0.82
C LEU A 124 2.23 -11.24 1.89
N ILE A 125 3.08 -10.21 2.00
CA ILE A 125 2.91 -9.17 3.01
C ILE A 125 1.62 -8.37 2.74
N PRO A 126 1.39 -7.80 1.55
CA PRO A 126 0.17 -7.05 1.26
C PRO A 126 -1.08 -7.92 1.33
N ALA A 127 -1.01 -9.19 0.88
CA ALA A 127 -2.12 -10.12 1.01
C ALA A 127 -2.55 -10.31 2.48
N LEU A 128 -1.59 -10.53 3.38
CA LEU A 128 -1.86 -10.70 4.81
C LEU A 128 -2.37 -9.40 5.46
N MET A 129 -1.83 -8.24 5.07
CA MET A 129 -2.27 -6.96 5.61
C MET A 129 -3.68 -6.60 5.15
N VAL A 130 -4.00 -6.81 3.87
CA VAL A 130 -5.32 -6.52 3.32
C VAL A 130 -6.37 -7.50 3.81
N ALA A 131 -5.99 -8.74 4.12
CA ALA A 131 -6.87 -9.72 4.76
C ALA A 131 -7.37 -9.29 6.15
N ILE A 132 -6.71 -8.33 6.82
CA ILE A 132 -7.15 -7.78 8.11
C ILE A 132 -8.40 -6.91 7.94
N LEU A 133 -8.54 -6.20 6.81
CA LEU A 133 -9.67 -5.29 6.56
C LEU A 133 -11.04 -5.97 6.61
N PRO A 134 -11.33 -7.07 5.88
CA PRO A 134 -12.63 -7.72 5.97
C PRO A 134 -12.91 -8.27 7.38
N ILE A 135 -11.87 -8.63 8.15
CA ILE A 135 -12.01 -9.06 9.54
C ILE A 135 -12.39 -7.87 10.44
N SER A 136 -11.95 -6.64 10.13
CA SER A 136 -12.24 -5.45 10.93
C SER A 136 -13.68 -4.94 10.78
N ILE A 137 -14.32 -5.23 9.66
CA ILE A 137 -15.66 -4.74 9.30
C ILE A 137 -16.79 -5.58 9.97
N GLY A 138 -16.43 -6.71 10.59
CA GLY A 138 -17.33 -7.56 11.38
C GLY A 138 -17.66 -8.89 10.70
N GLY A 139 -18.44 -9.74 11.39
CA GLY A 139 -18.90 -11.04 10.88
C GLY A 139 -17.96 -12.21 11.11
N PHE A 140 -16.72 -11.96 11.52
CA PHE A 140 -15.67 -12.99 11.64
C PHE A 140 -15.07 -13.15 13.03
N ILE A 141 -15.62 -12.47 14.02
CA ILE A 141 -15.14 -12.50 15.41
C ILE A 141 -16.16 -13.25 16.25
N GLY A 142 -15.69 -14.28 16.94
CA GLY A 142 -16.45 -15.03 17.92
C GLY A 142 -15.92 -14.80 19.32
N GLY A 143 -16.72 -15.19 20.30
CA GLY A 143 -16.39 -15.04 21.73
C GLY A 143 -17.21 -13.96 22.43
N THR A 144 -17.14 -13.94 23.76
CA THR A 144 -17.83 -12.96 24.61
C THR A 144 -16.86 -12.44 25.68
N GLY A 145 -16.88 -11.12 25.94
CA GLY A 145 -15.98 -10.50 26.92
C GLY A 145 -14.53 -10.45 26.47
N GLU A 146 -13.59 -10.84 27.35
CA GLU A 146 -12.14 -10.78 27.09
C GLU A 146 -11.60 -11.91 26.20
N GLN A 147 -12.38 -12.96 25.96
CA GLN A 147 -11.98 -14.10 25.10
C GLN A 147 -12.60 -13.96 23.71
N GLN A 148 -12.11 -12.99 22.93
CA GLN A 148 -12.45 -12.86 21.51
C GLN A 148 -11.42 -13.59 20.65
N TYR A 149 -11.90 -14.23 19.58
CA TYR A 149 -11.05 -14.94 18.63
C TYR A 149 -11.61 -14.85 17.21
N ILE A 150 -10.72 -15.00 16.23
CA ILE A 150 -11.10 -15.01 14.82
C ILE A 150 -11.69 -16.37 14.45
N LEU A 151 -12.85 -16.36 13.81
CA LEU A 151 -13.52 -17.52 13.23
C LEU A 151 -12.86 -17.85 11.88
N PHE A 152 -11.66 -18.44 11.93
CA PHE A 152 -10.85 -18.69 10.74
C PHE A 152 -11.56 -19.53 9.67
N ASP A 153 -12.41 -20.47 10.07
CA ASP A 153 -13.25 -21.26 9.19
C ASP A 153 -14.22 -20.39 8.37
N GLN A 154 -14.82 -19.39 9.00
CA GLN A 154 -15.73 -18.43 8.36
C GLN A 154 -14.97 -17.43 7.49
N VAL A 155 -13.83 -16.93 7.98
CA VAL A 155 -12.95 -16.02 7.23
C VAL A 155 -12.47 -16.67 5.94
N LEU A 156 -11.94 -17.89 6.02
CA LEU A 156 -11.39 -18.60 4.86
C LEU A 156 -12.46 -19.11 3.90
N SER A 157 -13.73 -19.21 4.33
CA SER A 157 -14.84 -19.56 3.45
C SER A 157 -15.54 -18.34 2.84
N SER A 158 -15.33 -17.14 3.39
CA SER A 158 -15.97 -15.92 2.89
C SER A 158 -15.37 -15.46 1.56
N PRO A 159 -16.20 -15.24 0.52
CA PRO A 159 -15.77 -14.61 -0.72
C PRO A 159 -15.15 -13.22 -0.51
N THR A 160 -15.60 -12.50 0.52
CA THR A 160 -15.17 -11.14 0.85
C THR A 160 -13.68 -11.07 1.17
N LEU A 161 -13.12 -12.10 1.81
CA LEU A 161 -11.68 -12.19 2.05
C LEU A 161 -10.90 -12.17 0.73
N TYR A 162 -11.26 -13.07 -0.19
CA TYR A 162 -10.52 -13.25 -1.44
C TYR A 162 -10.67 -12.08 -2.40
N THR A 163 -11.85 -11.43 -2.44
CA THR A 163 -12.06 -10.22 -3.25
C THR A 163 -11.27 -9.04 -2.70
N HIS A 164 -11.17 -8.87 -1.38
CA HIS A 164 -10.33 -7.83 -0.76
C HIS A 164 -8.84 -8.10 -1.02
N VAL A 165 -8.36 -9.33 -0.80
CA VAL A 165 -6.96 -9.71 -1.08
C VAL A 165 -6.65 -9.52 -2.57
N GLY A 166 -7.54 -9.97 -3.45
CA GLY A 166 -7.40 -9.78 -4.89
C GLY A 166 -7.38 -8.29 -5.28
N PHE A 167 -8.22 -7.47 -4.66
CA PHE A 167 -8.22 -6.02 -4.84
C PHE A 167 -6.89 -5.39 -4.40
N GLY A 168 -6.39 -5.76 -3.23
CA GLY A 168 -5.12 -5.28 -2.69
C GLY A 168 -3.95 -5.60 -3.62
N LEU A 169 -3.80 -6.87 -4.01
CA LEU A 169 -2.72 -7.33 -4.89
C LEU A 169 -2.83 -6.74 -6.30
N ALA A 170 -4.04 -6.70 -6.88
CA ALA A 170 -4.23 -6.11 -8.22
C ALA A 170 -3.89 -4.62 -8.21
N THR A 171 -4.33 -3.89 -7.18
CA THR A 171 -4.05 -2.47 -6.96
C THR A 171 -2.55 -2.22 -6.82
N GLU A 172 -1.88 -2.99 -5.97
CA GLU A 172 -0.44 -2.91 -5.76
C GLU A 172 0.31 -3.07 -7.08
N LEU A 173 0.05 -4.17 -7.81
CA LEU A 173 0.75 -4.47 -9.04
C LEU A 173 0.47 -3.42 -10.12
N PHE A 174 -0.77 -2.90 -10.17
CA PHE A 174 -1.17 -1.83 -11.07
C PHE A 174 -0.42 -0.53 -10.76
N LEU A 175 -0.41 -0.09 -9.49
CA LEU A 175 0.29 1.11 -9.05
C LEU A 175 1.79 1.00 -9.30
N ALA A 176 2.39 -0.14 -8.95
CA ALA A 176 3.80 -0.41 -9.21
C ALA A 176 4.13 -0.33 -10.69
N ALA A 177 3.34 -0.98 -11.56
CA ALA A 177 3.55 -0.93 -13.00
C ALA A 177 3.41 0.50 -13.55
N LEU A 178 2.41 1.26 -13.08
CA LEU A 178 2.19 2.63 -13.51
C LEU A 178 3.36 3.55 -13.12
N LEU A 179 3.84 3.46 -11.88
CA LEU A 179 4.95 4.26 -11.37
C LEU A 179 6.30 3.87 -11.99
N LEU A 180 6.56 2.56 -12.15
CA LEU A 180 7.73 2.07 -12.87
C LEU A 180 7.71 2.50 -14.34
N SER A 181 6.53 2.60 -14.97
CA SER A 181 6.41 3.14 -16.33
C SER A 181 6.79 4.62 -16.38
N ASP A 182 6.32 5.45 -15.44
CA ASP A 182 6.69 6.87 -15.38
C ASP A 182 8.20 7.03 -15.20
N TYR A 183 8.76 6.25 -14.29
CA TYR A 183 10.19 6.28 -13.99
C TYR A 183 11.05 5.80 -15.15
N ALA A 184 10.71 4.68 -15.80
CA ALA A 184 11.41 4.18 -16.99
C ALA A 184 11.46 5.23 -18.10
N ARG A 185 10.40 6.03 -18.22
CA ARG A 185 10.32 7.07 -19.22
C ARG A 185 11.11 8.32 -18.88
N GLU A 186 11.22 8.65 -17.59
CA GLU A 186 12.07 9.73 -17.10
C GLU A 186 13.56 9.35 -17.21
N SER A 187 13.91 8.08 -17.01
CA SER A 187 15.28 7.57 -17.21
C SER A 187 15.68 7.39 -18.68
N GLY A 188 14.73 7.56 -19.62
CA GLY A 188 14.97 7.46 -21.06
C GLY A 188 14.85 6.05 -21.64
N SER A 189 14.49 5.04 -20.85
CA SER A 189 14.26 3.67 -21.32
C SER A 189 12.83 3.50 -21.85
N GLU A 190 12.63 3.83 -23.12
CA GLU A 190 11.33 3.68 -23.80
C GLU A 190 10.91 2.22 -23.99
N GLN A 191 11.85 1.27 -24.08
CA GLN A 191 11.53 -0.16 -24.15
C GLN A 191 10.95 -0.66 -22.81
N THR A 192 11.62 -0.34 -21.69
CA THR A 192 11.13 -0.69 -20.35
C THR A 192 9.81 0.00 -20.03
N TYR A 193 9.63 1.26 -20.47
CA TYR A 193 8.35 1.96 -20.38
C TYR A 193 7.21 1.18 -21.05
N ALA A 194 7.42 0.67 -22.27
CA ALA A 194 6.40 -0.06 -23.01
C ALA A 194 5.96 -1.34 -22.27
N VAL A 195 6.90 -2.05 -21.64
CA VAL A 195 6.63 -3.25 -20.84
C VAL A 195 5.73 -2.92 -19.65
N TYR A 196 6.11 -1.96 -18.83
CA TYR A 196 5.34 -1.58 -17.64
C TYR A 196 4.00 -0.92 -17.98
N ARG A 197 3.96 -0.11 -19.05
CA ARG A 197 2.70 0.44 -19.57
C ARG A 197 1.72 -0.68 -19.96
N ARG A 198 2.20 -1.73 -20.64
CA ARG A 198 1.35 -2.88 -21.00
C ARG A 198 0.77 -3.56 -19.77
N ASN A 199 1.58 -3.75 -18.72
CA ASN A 199 1.12 -4.33 -17.47
C ASN A 199 0.08 -3.44 -16.79
N ALA A 200 0.30 -2.13 -16.72
CA ALA A 200 -0.65 -1.19 -16.15
C ALA A 200 -1.99 -1.20 -16.91
N ILE A 201 -1.95 -1.31 -18.25
CA ILE A 201 -3.16 -1.45 -19.08
C ILE A 201 -3.92 -2.73 -18.73
N ILE A 202 -3.23 -3.86 -18.56
CA ILE A 202 -3.86 -5.15 -18.25
C ILE A 202 -4.41 -5.16 -16.81
N LEU A 203 -3.67 -4.61 -15.86
CA LEU A 203 -4.02 -4.65 -14.44
C LEU A 203 -5.10 -3.63 -14.06
N GLY A 204 -5.27 -2.54 -14.80
CA GLY A 204 -6.34 -1.56 -14.53
C GLY A 204 -7.74 -2.19 -14.49
N PRO A 205 -8.18 -2.92 -15.54
CA PRO A 205 -9.47 -3.61 -15.56
C PRO A 205 -9.57 -4.72 -14.51
N ILE A 206 -8.47 -5.42 -14.22
CA ILE A 206 -8.43 -6.45 -13.17
C ILE A 206 -8.66 -5.81 -11.80
N THR A 207 -8.02 -4.66 -11.54
CA THR A 207 -8.20 -3.90 -10.30
C THR A 207 -9.64 -3.41 -10.16
N LEU A 208 -10.23 -2.88 -11.24
CA LEU A 208 -11.62 -2.45 -11.26
C LEU A 208 -12.58 -3.62 -11.02
N PHE A 209 -12.32 -4.79 -11.62
CA PHE A 209 -13.10 -6.00 -11.40
C PHE A 209 -13.07 -6.41 -9.91
N PHE A 210 -11.88 -6.43 -9.28
CA PHE A 210 -11.78 -6.73 -7.87
C PHE A 210 -12.42 -5.65 -6.98
N ALA A 211 -12.34 -4.38 -7.34
CA ALA A 211 -13.02 -3.31 -6.60
C ALA A 211 -14.54 -3.49 -6.58
N VAL A 212 -15.14 -3.79 -7.74
CA VAL A 212 -16.59 -4.02 -7.86
C VAL A 212 -17.01 -5.29 -7.12
N THR A 213 -16.25 -6.37 -7.26
CA THR A 213 -16.57 -7.64 -6.57
C THR A 213 -16.33 -7.56 -5.06
N ALA A 214 -15.33 -6.80 -4.59
CA ALA A 214 -15.14 -6.52 -3.16
C ALA A 214 -16.33 -5.76 -2.57
N LEU A 215 -16.82 -4.72 -3.24
CA LEU A 215 -18.06 -4.03 -2.85
C LEU A 215 -19.26 -4.97 -2.84
N TRP A 216 -19.43 -5.77 -3.89
CA TRP A 216 -20.58 -6.67 -4.01
C TRP A 216 -20.61 -7.76 -2.93
N THR A 217 -19.44 -8.35 -2.64
CA THR A 217 -19.30 -9.37 -1.58
C THR A 217 -19.40 -8.79 -0.17
N LEU A 218 -19.11 -7.49 0.00
CA LEU A 218 -19.27 -6.80 1.27
C LEU A 218 -20.74 -6.58 1.68
N ILE A 219 -21.67 -6.47 0.71
CA ILE A 219 -23.09 -6.20 0.96
C ILE A 219 -23.71 -7.12 2.04
N PRO A 220 -23.63 -8.46 1.92
CA PRO A 220 -24.21 -9.36 2.92
C PRO A 220 -23.46 -9.36 4.27
N GLU A 221 -22.16 -9.11 4.29
CA GLU A 221 -21.33 -9.18 5.49
C GLU A 221 -21.43 -7.90 6.35
N ALA A 222 -21.59 -6.74 5.69
CA ALA A 222 -21.51 -5.44 6.35
C ALA A 222 -22.50 -4.42 5.76
N PRO A 223 -23.82 -4.66 5.88
CA PRO A 223 -24.83 -3.76 5.33
C PRO A 223 -24.74 -2.35 5.92
N TRP A 224 -24.38 -2.21 7.20
CA TRP A 224 -24.21 -0.93 7.89
C TRP A 224 -23.14 -0.03 7.22
N MET A 225 -22.05 -0.63 6.76
CA MET A 225 -20.96 0.09 6.08
C MET A 225 -21.38 0.46 4.66
N VAL A 226 -22.13 -0.43 3.99
CA VAL A 226 -22.64 -0.20 2.63
C VAL A 226 -23.66 0.94 2.60
N ASP A 227 -24.55 1.03 3.60
CA ASP A 227 -25.49 2.14 3.72
C ASP A 227 -24.73 3.48 3.82
N THR A 228 -23.66 3.51 4.62
CA THR A 228 -22.79 4.69 4.72
C THR A 228 -22.09 4.99 3.40
N MET A 229 -21.59 3.98 2.68
CA MET A 229 -21.00 4.15 1.34
C MET A 229 -21.98 4.76 0.33
N ILE A 230 -23.26 4.41 0.41
CA ILE A 230 -24.33 4.97 -0.43
C ILE A 230 -24.54 6.45 -0.10
N ASP A 231 -24.53 6.84 1.17
CA ASP A 231 -24.67 8.25 1.56
C ASP A 231 -23.51 9.13 1.03
N ILE A 232 -22.30 8.58 0.97
CA ILE A 232 -21.11 9.27 0.46
C ILE A 232 -20.70 8.86 -0.97
N TRP A 233 -21.65 8.36 -1.77
CA TRP A 233 -21.42 7.84 -3.13
C TRP A 233 -20.65 8.82 -4.04
N TYR A 234 -20.81 10.13 -3.82
CA TYR A 234 -20.17 11.19 -4.60
C TYR A 234 -18.63 11.11 -4.54
N LEU A 235 -18.04 10.63 -3.43
CA LEU A 235 -16.59 10.44 -3.32
C LEU A 235 -16.12 9.28 -4.21
N PHE A 236 -16.88 8.18 -4.25
CA PHE A 236 -16.60 7.05 -5.14
C PHE A 236 -16.77 7.45 -6.61
N ALA A 237 -17.77 8.26 -6.94
CA ALA A 237 -17.97 8.81 -8.27
C ALA A 237 -16.81 9.73 -8.70
N LEU A 238 -16.35 10.62 -7.83
CA LEU A 238 -15.20 11.49 -8.10
C LEU A 238 -13.91 10.66 -8.27
N SER A 239 -13.73 9.63 -7.43
CA SER A 239 -12.68 8.63 -7.59
C SER A 239 -12.74 7.99 -8.98
N LEU A 240 -13.91 7.55 -9.45
CA LEU A 240 -14.06 6.94 -10.78
C LEU A 240 -13.72 7.91 -11.93
N VAL A 241 -14.07 9.20 -11.79
CA VAL A 241 -13.69 10.24 -12.75
C VAL A 241 -12.17 10.40 -12.78
N ALA A 242 -11.52 10.50 -11.62
CA ALA A 242 -10.07 10.55 -11.52
C ALA A 242 -9.40 9.28 -12.09
N ALA A 243 -9.97 8.10 -11.83
CA ALA A 243 -9.54 6.83 -12.42
C ALA A 243 -9.60 6.88 -13.95
N SER A 244 -10.71 7.36 -14.50
CA SER A 244 -10.94 7.42 -15.94
C SER A 244 -9.92 8.34 -16.62
N ILE A 245 -9.66 9.52 -16.03
CA ILE A 245 -8.66 10.45 -16.53
C ILE A 245 -7.27 9.82 -16.44
N GLY A 246 -6.89 9.29 -15.28
CA GLY A 246 -5.56 8.71 -15.04
C GLY A 246 -5.28 7.50 -15.92
N TYR A 247 -6.25 6.59 -16.06
CA TYR A 247 -6.13 5.41 -16.91
C TYR A 247 -6.09 5.80 -18.39
N SER A 248 -6.98 6.70 -18.85
CA SER A 248 -6.97 7.16 -20.25
C SER A 248 -5.65 7.84 -20.66
N ALA A 249 -4.93 8.44 -19.69
CA ALA A 249 -3.62 9.05 -19.92
C ALA A 249 -2.59 8.04 -20.46
N LEU A 250 -2.77 6.73 -20.27
CA LEU A 250 -1.90 5.70 -20.86
C LEU A 250 -2.00 5.63 -22.40
N TRP A 251 -3.03 6.20 -23.02
CA TRP A 251 -3.20 6.24 -24.48
C TRP A 251 -3.07 7.62 -25.10
N TRP A 252 -2.90 8.66 -24.29
CA TRP A 252 -2.80 10.02 -24.82
C TRP A 252 -1.58 10.20 -25.74
N PRO A 253 -1.69 11.01 -26.79
CA PRO A 253 -0.58 11.22 -27.71
C PRO A 253 0.62 11.86 -26.99
N SER A 254 1.81 11.35 -27.33
CA SER A 254 3.09 11.85 -26.84
C SER A 254 4.04 12.06 -28.01
N LYS A 255 5.01 12.97 -27.85
CA LYS A 255 6.05 13.24 -28.85
C LYS A 255 7.19 12.20 -28.86
N LYS A 256 7.18 11.24 -27.92
CA LYS A 256 8.20 10.17 -27.84
C LYS A 256 7.74 8.91 -28.58
N ALA A 257 8.62 7.91 -28.70
CA ALA A 257 8.39 6.67 -29.43
C ALA A 257 7.11 5.92 -29.02
N ASN A 258 6.80 5.85 -27.73
CA ASN A 258 5.58 5.22 -27.23
C ASN A 258 4.52 6.25 -26.77
N PRO A 259 3.23 5.97 -27.00
CA PRO A 259 2.13 6.84 -26.53
C PRO A 259 1.97 6.79 -25.00
N GLY A 260 1.12 7.67 -24.49
CA GLY A 260 0.76 7.81 -23.08
C GLY A 260 1.43 9.00 -22.39
N ARG A 261 0.91 9.41 -21.24
CA ARG A 261 1.49 10.41 -20.33
C ARG A 261 1.49 9.83 -18.91
N PRO A 262 2.47 8.97 -18.57
CA PRO A 262 2.44 8.18 -17.33
C PRO A 262 2.40 9.06 -16.08
N ARG A 263 3.10 10.20 -16.06
CA ARG A 263 3.05 11.15 -14.93
C ARG A 263 1.65 11.69 -14.61
N ILE A 264 0.85 11.97 -15.64
CA ILE A 264 -0.54 12.39 -15.45
C ILE A 264 -1.34 11.20 -14.92
N GLY A 265 -1.11 10.01 -15.49
CA GLY A 265 -1.69 8.76 -15.01
C GLY A 265 -1.43 8.55 -13.51
N VAL A 266 -0.17 8.60 -13.09
CA VAL A 266 0.25 8.47 -11.69
C VAL A 266 -0.49 9.46 -10.79
N VAL A 267 -0.49 10.76 -11.11
CA VAL A 267 -1.11 11.79 -10.26
C VAL A 267 -2.61 11.56 -10.09
N PHE A 268 -3.32 11.29 -11.20
CA PHE A 268 -4.76 11.08 -11.14
C PHE A 268 -5.14 9.75 -10.51
N ILE A 269 -4.34 8.70 -10.68
CA ILE A 269 -4.56 7.41 -10.02
C ILE A 269 -4.28 7.51 -8.51
N ILE A 270 -3.23 8.21 -8.08
CA ILE A 270 -3.01 8.47 -6.64
C ILE A 270 -4.16 9.28 -6.06
N LEU A 271 -4.64 10.32 -6.77
CA LEU A 271 -5.82 11.09 -6.36
C LEU A 271 -7.06 10.19 -6.26
N GLN A 272 -7.28 9.32 -7.24
CA GLN A 272 -8.37 8.35 -7.26
C GLN A 272 -8.33 7.43 -6.04
N PHE A 273 -7.18 6.79 -5.77
CA PHE A 273 -7.02 5.93 -4.61
C PHE A 273 -7.16 6.70 -3.30
N GLY A 274 -6.70 7.95 -3.24
CA GLY A 274 -6.94 8.84 -2.10
C GLY A 274 -8.43 9.01 -1.83
N LEU A 275 -9.19 9.44 -2.84
CA LEU A 275 -10.64 9.63 -2.73
C LEU A 275 -11.37 8.35 -2.34
N ALA A 276 -11.05 7.22 -2.97
CA ALA A 276 -11.65 5.92 -2.65
C ALA A 276 -11.28 5.44 -1.24
N SER A 277 -10.02 5.59 -0.84
CA SER A 277 -9.54 5.20 0.48
C SER A 277 -10.17 6.05 1.58
N PHE A 278 -10.27 7.38 1.40
CA PHE A 278 -10.96 8.24 2.36
C PHE A 278 -12.45 7.93 2.43
N ALA A 279 -13.12 7.65 1.30
CA ALA A 279 -14.51 7.22 1.31
C ALA A 279 -14.69 5.89 2.05
N TYR A 280 -13.82 4.91 1.80
CA TYR A 280 -13.83 3.64 2.51
C TYR A 280 -13.62 3.81 4.01
N GLY A 281 -12.63 4.62 4.43
CA GLY A 281 -12.36 4.92 5.84
C GLY A 281 -13.52 5.65 6.52
N LEU A 282 -14.14 6.63 5.84
CA LEU A 282 -15.34 7.31 6.34
C LEU A 282 -16.53 6.36 6.47
N SER A 283 -16.67 5.40 5.56
CA SER A 283 -17.74 4.39 5.62
C SER A 283 -17.60 3.43 6.79
N HIS A 284 -16.36 3.23 7.27
CA HIS A 284 -16.05 2.39 8.42
C HIS A 284 -16.34 3.08 9.77
N MET A 285 -16.51 4.40 9.77
CA MET A 285 -16.75 5.17 11.00
C MET A 285 -18.16 4.90 11.56
N PRO A 286 -18.34 4.94 12.89
CA PRO A 286 -17.38 5.31 13.94
C PRO A 286 -16.56 4.14 14.51
N TYR A 287 -16.51 3.00 13.81
CA TYR A 287 -15.89 1.78 14.33
C TYR A 287 -14.42 1.69 13.93
N ILE A 288 -13.61 1.08 14.80
CA ILE A 288 -12.28 0.53 14.45
C ILE A 288 -12.40 -0.97 14.22
N LEU A 289 -13.23 -1.64 15.03
CA LEU A 289 -13.57 -3.04 14.92
C LEU A 289 -15.07 -3.19 15.17
N TYR A 290 -15.84 -3.54 14.14
CA TYR A 290 -17.28 -3.64 14.30
C TYR A 290 -17.70 -5.00 14.89
N PRO A 291 -18.70 -5.04 15.79
CA PRO A 291 -19.38 -3.92 16.45
C PRO A 291 -18.71 -3.48 17.77
N ASP A 292 -17.68 -4.18 18.22
CA ASP A 292 -17.22 -4.17 19.61
C ASP A 292 -16.36 -2.96 20.00
N LEU A 293 -15.76 -2.26 19.04
CA LEU A 293 -14.80 -1.18 19.31
C LEU A 293 -15.05 0.06 18.45
N THR A 294 -15.48 1.13 19.10
CA THR A 294 -15.60 2.46 18.47
C THR A 294 -14.34 3.28 18.63
N ILE A 295 -14.18 4.31 17.78
CA ILE A 295 -13.12 5.32 17.92
C ILE A 295 -13.25 6.12 19.23
N PHE A 296 -14.40 6.12 19.89
CA PHE A 296 -14.59 6.86 21.14
C PHE A 296 -14.13 6.03 22.34
N ASP A 297 -14.45 4.73 22.34
CA ASP A 297 -14.09 3.81 23.42
C ASP A 297 -12.59 3.49 23.40
N ALA A 298 -11.99 3.45 22.21
CA ALA A 298 -10.58 3.15 22.06
C ALA A 298 -9.66 4.35 22.36
N PHE A 299 -10.20 5.57 22.44
CA PHE A 299 -9.42 6.81 22.46
C PHE A 299 -8.64 7.03 23.76
N THR A 300 -7.48 7.68 23.63
CA THR A 300 -6.64 8.09 24.75
C THR A 300 -7.20 9.31 25.51
N ASP A 301 -6.64 9.64 26.67
CA ASP A 301 -7.00 10.86 27.40
C ASP A 301 -6.67 12.13 26.57
N PRO A 302 -7.52 13.16 26.55
CA PRO A 302 -7.29 14.41 25.81
C PRO A 302 -5.92 15.07 26.05
N THR A 303 -5.36 14.92 27.25
CA THR A 303 -4.03 15.44 27.58
C THR A 303 -2.95 14.69 26.80
N MET A 304 -3.04 13.36 26.77
CA MET A 304 -2.12 12.51 26.03
C MET A 304 -2.24 12.74 24.52
N PHE A 305 -3.47 12.92 24.01
CA PHE A 305 -3.71 13.28 22.60
C PHE A 305 -2.94 14.54 22.18
N LYS A 306 -3.00 15.61 22.99
CA LYS A 306 -2.29 16.87 22.71
C LYS A 306 -0.78 16.68 22.70
N TRP A 307 -0.23 15.94 23.66
CA TRP A 307 1.20 15.63 23.71
C TRP A 307 1.66 14.80 22.53
N LEU A 308 0.87 13.79 22.12
CA LEU A 308 1.12 13.03 20.91
C LEU A 308 1.09 13.92 19.68
N LEU A 309 0.11 14.83 19.57
CA LEU A 309 0.02 15.76 18.45
C LEU A 309 1.27 16.67 18.36
N TYR A 310 1.75 17.20 19.49
CA TYR A 310 2.99 17.97 19.53
C TYR A 310 4.22 17.11 19.18
N GLY A 311 4.28 15.88 19.67
CA GLY A 311 5.34 14.93 19.36
C GLY A 311 5.40 14.59 17.86
N TYR A 312 4.26 14.29 17.26
CA TYR A 312 4.15 14.08 15.80
C TYR A 312 4.51 15.35 15.04
N ALA A 313 4.00 16.52 15.42
CA ALA A 313 4.36 17.78 14.77
C ALA A 313 5.87 18.05 14.81
N GLY A 314 6.51 17.85 15.95
CA GLY A 314 7.97 17.93 16.10
C GLY A 314 8.71 16.88 15.24
N GLY A 315 8.25 15.63 15.26
CA GLY A 315 8.80 14.54 14.45
C GLY A 315 8.72 14.83 12.95
N PHE A 316 7.57 15.31 12.46
CA PHE A 316 7.40 15.69 11.05
C PHE A 316 8.22 16.92 10.66
N ALA A 317 8.39 17.87 11.58
CA ALA A 317 9.25 19.02 11.34
C ALA A 317 10.72 18.61 11.09
N VAL A 318 11.15 17.44 11.58
CA VAL A 318 12.48 16.86 11.31
C VAL A 318 12.45 15.90 10.12
N LEU A 319 11.47 14.99 10.07
CA LEU A 319 11.36 13.97 9.02
C LEU A 319 11.14 14.59 7.64
N VAL A 320 10.26 15.58 7.49
CA VAL A 320 9.93 16.15 6.18
C VAL A 320 11.16 16.80 5.54
N PRO A 321 11.95 17.66 6.21
CA PRO A 321 13.21 18.15 5.66
C PRO A 321 14.19 17.03 5.29
N ALA A 322 14.36 16.02 6.15
CA ALA A 322 15.24 14.89 5.87
C ALA A 322 14.82 14.14 4.59
N PHE A 323 13.52 13.89 4.42
CA PHE A 323 12.96 13.31 3.20
C PHE A 323 13.17 14.18 1.97
N VAL A 324 13.00 15.49 2.08
CA VAL A 324 13.23 16.42 0.96
C VAL A 324 14.70 16.41 0.54
N VAL A 325 15.64 16.37 1.49
CA VAL A 325 17.08 16.27 1.21
C VAL A 325 17.39 14.93 0.56
N PHE A 326 16.90 13.82 1.13
CA PHE A 326 17.06 12.48 0.57
C PHE A 326 16.56 12.39 -0.87
N TRP A 327 15.35 12.87 -1.14
CA TRP A 327 14.78 12.88 -2.48
C TRP A 327 15.60 13.72 -3.46
N ARG A 328 16.09 14.89 -3.03
CA ARG A 328 16.93 15.74 -3.89
C ARG A 328 18.27 15.09 -4.23
N LEU A 329 18.88 14.38 -3.29
CA LEU A 329 20.20 13.76 -3.48
C LEU A 329 20.12 12.47 -4.31
N PHE A 330 19.15 11.60 -4.04
CA PHE A 330 19.12 10.25 -4.62
C PHE A 330 18.16 10.11 -5.83
N MET A 331 17.04 10.82 -5.85
CA MET A 331 16.03 10.68 -6.92
C MET A 331 16.16 11.74 -8.02
N LYS A 332 16.76 12.90 -7.74
CA LYS A 332 16.90 14.00 -8.71
C LYS A 332 18.28 14.07 -9.37
N ASP A 333 19.26 13.32 -8.87
CA ASP A 333 20.60 13.30 -9.47
C ASP A 333 20.60 12.41 -10.72
N LYS A 334 20.78 13.06 -11.89
CA LYS A 334 20.80 12.40 -13.20
C LYS A 334 21.92 11.36 -13.33
N ASN A 335 22.97 11.46 -12.53
CA ASN A 335 24.07 10.49 -12.52
C ASN A 335 23.68 9.14 -11.91
N TYR A 336 22.65 9.10 -11.04
CA TYR A 336 22.04 7.86 -10.59
C TYR A 336 20.96 7.35 -11.57
N LEU A 337 20.46 8.20 -12.47
CA LEU A 337 19.41 7.83 -13.44
C LEU A 337 19.95 7.23 -14.74
N GLN A 338 21.22 7.49 -15.09
CA GLN A 338 21.84 6.94 -16.29
C GLN A 338 22.44 5.56 -16.02
N ILE A 339 22.06 4.59 -16.85
CA ILE A 339 22.70 3.27 -16.91
C ILE A 339 24.14 3.50 -17.38
N LYS A 340 25.13 3.31 -16.50
CA LYS A 340 26.51 3.16 -16.95
C LYS A 340 26.64 1.76 -17.56
N GLN A 341 27.21 1.67 -18.76
CA GLN A 341 27.42 0.43 -19.52
C GLN A 341 28.16 -0.67 -18.73
N ASP A 342 28.85 -0.34 -17.64
CA ASP A 342 29.55 -1.31 -16.80
C ASP A 342 28.63 -2.16 -15.90
N ASP A 343 27.39 -1.74 -15.65
CA ASP A 343 26.43 -2.50 -14.83
C ASP A 343 25.74 -3.65 -15.58
N GLU A 344 25.82 -3.70 -16.92
CA GLU A 344 25.29 -4.82 -17.72
C GLU A 344 26.07 -6.13 -17.50
N ASN A 345 27.32 -6.05 -17.02
CA ASN A 345 28.16 -7.23 -16.79
C ASN A 345 28.05 -7.81 -15.36
N ASN A 346 27.28 -7.18 -14.47
CA ASN A 346 27.20 -7.55 -13.04
C ASN A 346 25.84 -8.12 -12.59
N TYR A 347 24.88 -8.34 -13.50
CA TYR A 347 23.57 -8.91 -13.20
C TYR A 347 23.29 -10.25 -13.90
#